data_AF-A0A6G0R0B3-F1
#
_entry.id   AF-A0A6G0R0B3-F1
#
_cell.length_a   1.000
_cell.length_b   1.000
_cell.length_c   1.000
_cell.angle_alpha   90.00
_cell.angle_beta   90.00
_cell.angle_gamma   90.00
#
_symmetry.space_group_name_H-M   'P 1'
#
loop_
_entity.id
_entity.type
_entity.pdbx_description
1 polymer ?
#
loop_
_entity_poly.entity_id
_entity_poly.type
_entity_poly.pdbx_seq_one_letter_code
_entity_poly.pdbx_strand_id
1 'polypeptide(L)'
;MGSEDEVEFAALKTHVLQVFRNAGLKALLDELRQIQQGPNGRELLPRLIRSCDEGGVTLLHQAAELFGAPLVDYPGVRGTKPYSREEFSRRFAEDEALALTMCRFLVDEAGADVNFPADGNMAQETALERTIVQGCEPIAKFLLERGADNHSRVNALWYAAYFAAGFGIFQYQ
;
A
#
# COMPACT_ATOMS: atom_id res chain seq x y z
N MET A 1 -24.24 22.84 -9.59
CA MET A 1 -24.23 21.40 -9.24
C MET A 1 -22.81 20.86 -9.23
N GLY A 2 -22.03 20.89 -10.32
CA GLY A 2 -20.69 20.29 -10.32
C GLY A 2 -19.61 20.87 -9.39
N SER A 3 -19.83 22.00 -8.70
CA SER A 3 -18.85 22.56 -7.75
C SER A 3 -19.03 22.06 -6.32
N GLU A 4 -20.25 21.75 -5.90
CA GLU A 4 -20.54 21.29 -4.53
C GLU A 4 -20.19 19.81 -4.38
N ASP A 5 -20.57 18.98 -5.37
CA ASP A 5 -20.24 17.55 -5.39
C ASP A 5 -18.72 17.29 -5.37
N GLU A 6 -17.93 18.15 -6.03
CA GLU A 6 -16.45 18.08 -6.00
C GLU A 6 -15.86 18.48 -4.65
N VAL A 7 -16.44 19.51 -4.00
CA VAL A 7 -16.01 19.95 -2.66
C VAL A 7 -16.34 18.86 -1.62
N GLU A 8 -17.51 18.26 -1.70
CA GLU A 8 -17.91 17.13 -0.84
C GLU A 8 -17.01 15.92 -1.07
N PHE A 9 -16.69 15.58 -2.31
CA PHE A 9 -15.77 14.49 -2.61
C PHE A 9 -14.34 14.76 -2.10
N ALA A 10 -13.83 15.99 -2.25
CA ALA A 10 -12.54 16.38 -1.72
C ALA A 10 -12.48 16.28 -0.18
N ALA A 11 -13.56 16.68 0.49
CA ALA A 11 -13.70 16.51 1.93
C ALA A 11 -13.72 15.02 2.33
N LEU A 12 -14.47 14.19 1.60
CA LEU A 12 -14.51 12.73 1.82
C LEU A 12 -13.13 12.08 1.65
N LYS A 13 -12.41 12.42 0.58
CA LYS A 13 -11.05 11.94 0.34
C LYS A 13 -10.11 12.33 1.48
N THR A 14 -10.20 13.58 1.94
CA THR A 14 -9.40 14.07 3.07
C THR A 14 -9.74 13.29 4.35
N HIS A 15 -11.03 13.07 4.63
CA HIS A 15 -11.49 12.29 5.77
C HIS A 15 -10.96 10.86 5.76
N VAL A 16 -11.10 10.14 4.63
CA VAL A 16 -10.60 8.77 4.47
C VAL A 16 -9.09 8.68 4.74
N LEU A 17 -8.31 9.62 4.21
CA LEU A 17 -6.87 9.70 4.46
C LEU A 17 -6.55 10.02 5.93
N GLN A 18 -7.35 10.86 6.59
CA GLN A 18 -7.19 11.17 8.01
C GLN A 18 -7.55 9.98 8.91
N VAL A 19 -8.61 9.22 8.58
CA VAL A 19 -8.97 7.98 9.30
C VAL A 19 -7.81 7.00 9.25
N PHE A 20 -7.21 6.82 8.06
CA PHE A 20 -6.02 5.98 7.92
C PHE A 20 -4.84 6.46 8.78
N ARG A 21 -4.50 7.76 8.70
CA ARG A 21 -3.37 8.36 9.44
C ARG A 21 -3.55 8.31 10.96
N ASN A 22 -4.78 8.46 11.45
CA ASN A 22 -5.05 8.58 12.88
C ASN A 22 -5.42 7.26 13.55
N ALA A 23 -6.11 6.36 12.84
CA ALA A 23 -6.73 5.17 13.42
C ALA A 23 -6.32 3.84 12.74
N GLY A 24 -5.48 3.90 11.70
CA GLY A 24 -4.87 2.71 11.09
C GLY A 24 -5.73 2.01 10.03
N LEU A 25 -5.21 0.89 9.50
CA LEU A 25 -5.83 0.12 8.42
C LEU A 25 -7.22 -0.43 8.80
N LYS A 26 -7.43 -0.78 10.07
CA LYS A 26 -8.69 -1.40 10.51
C LYS A 26 -9.83 -0.39 10.42
N ALA A 27 -9.62 0.79 10.98
CA ALA A 27 -10.59 1.87 10.93
C ALA A 27 -10.85 2.31 9.48
N LEU A 28 -9.80 2.38 8.66
CA LEU A 28 -9.95 2.66 7.23
C LEU A 28 -10.83 1.60 6.54
N LEU A 29 -10.63 0.31 6.82
CA LEU A 29 -11.40 -0.76 6.18
C LEU A 29 -12.87 -0.69 6.58
N ASP A 30 -13.14 -0.46 7.86
CA ASP A 30 -14.48 -0.32 8.38
C ASP A 30 -15.17 0.91 7.77
N GLU A 31 -14.47 2.04 7.66
CA GLU A 31 -14.97 3.27 7.03
C GLU A 31 -15.31 3.04 5.54
N LEU A 32 -14.41 2.40 4.78
CA LEU A 32 -14.65 2.10 3.36
C LEU A 32 -15.85 1.17 3.17
N ARG A 33 -16.05 0.21 4.09
CA ARG A 33 -17.24 -0.66 4.09
C ARG A 33 -18.52 0.11 4.42
N GLN A 34 -18.48 1.06 5.35
CA GLN A 34 -19.62 1.94 5.61
C GLN A 34 -19.95 2.80 4.38
N ILE A 35 -18.95 3.37 3.73
CA ILE A 35 -19.14 4.13 2.48
C ILE A 35 -19.73 3.24 1.39
N GLN A 36 -19.23 2.01 1.22
CA GLN A 36 -19.75 1.04 0.26
C GLN A 36 -21.24 0.71 0.49
N GLN A 37 -21.65 0.61 1.75
CA GLN A 37 -23.04 0.32 2.15
C GLN A 37 -23.93 1.58 2.16
N GLY A 38 -23.33 2.77 2.19
CA GLY A 38 -24.01 4.05 2.26
C GLY A 38 -24.67 4.49 0.94
N PRO A 39 -25.49 5.56 0.99
CA PRO A 39 -26.05 6.16 -0.21
C PRO A 39 -24.90 6.65 -1.10
N ASN A 40 -24.91 6.23 -2.37
CA ASN A 40 -23.87 6.48 -3.38
C ASN A 40 -22.57 5.67 -3.27
N GLY A 41 -22.51 4.65 -2.40
CA GLY A 41 -21.30 3.82 -2.24
C GLY A 41 -20.78 3.19 -3.54
N ARG A 42 -21.67 2.84 -4.48
CA ARG A 42 -21.29 2.28 -5.80
C ARG A 42 -20.56 3.27 -6.70
N GLU A 43 -20.76 4.56 -6.51
CA GLU A 43 -20.09 5.61 -7.27
C GLU A 43 -18.89 6.18 -6.51
N LEU A 44 -19.07 6.46 -5.22
CA LEU A 44 -18.05 7.06 -4.37
C LEU A 44 -16.87 6.12 -4.15
N LEU A 45 -17.10 4.83 -3.93
CA LEU A 45 -16.01 3.89 -3.62
C LEU A 45 -15.03 3.74 -4.79
N PRO A 46 -15.45 3.42 -6.04
CA PRO A 46 -14.49 3.33 -7.15
C PRO A 46 -13.80 4.67 -7.45
N ARG A 47 -14.47 5.79 -7.18
CA ARG A 47 -13.88 7.13 -7.32
C ARG A 47 -12.81 7.40 -6.27
N LEU A 48 -13.05 7.03 -5.01
CA LEU A 48 -12.07 7.11 -3.93
C LEU A 48 -10.86 6.20 -4.20
N ILE A 49 -11.09 4.96 -4.64
CA ILE A 49 -10.02 3.99 -4.87
C ILE A 49 -9.06 4.45 -5.97
N ARG A 50 -9.56 5.11 -7.03
CA ARG A 50 -8.74 5.69 -8.11
C ARG A 50 -8.11 7.02 -7.73
N SER A 51 -8.52 7.62 -6.62
CA SER A 51 -7.94 8.87 -6.16
C SER A 51 -6.60 8.62 -5.48
N CYS A 52 -5.71 9.59 -5.60
CA CYS A 52 -4.40 9.58 -4.98
C CYS A 52 -4.18 10.87 -4.17
N ASP A 53 -3.33 10.86 -3.15
CA ASP A 53 -2.96 12.09 -2.45
C ASP A 53 -2.11 13.04 -3.33
N GLU A 54 -1.65 14.15 -2.75
CA GLU A 54 -0.80 15.13 -3.44
C GLU A 54 0.54 14.55 -3.94
N GLY A 55 0.98 13.42 -3.37
CA GLY A 55 2.17 12.69 -3.80
C GLY A 55 1.85 11.49 -4.68
N GLY A 56 0.66 11.49 -5.31
CA GLY A 56 0.25 10.44 -6.23
C GLY A 56 -0.02 9.09 -5.56
N VAL A 57 -0.12 9.03 -4.24
CA VAL A 57 -0.25 7.77 -3.52
C VAL A 57 -1.73 7.38 -3.37
N THR A 58 -2.09 6.22 -3.91
CA THR A 58 -3.43 5.64 -3.75
C THR A 58 -3.56 4.84 -2.45
N LEU A 59 -4.79 4.47 -2.07
CA LEU A 59 -5.03 3.59 -0.92
C LEU A 59 -4.38 2.21 -1.08
N LEU A 60 -4.24 1.71 -2.31
CA LEU A 60 -3.56 0.44 -2.57
C LEU A 60 -2.06 0.53 -2.27
N HIS A 61 -1.42 1.64 -2.64
CA HIS A 61 -0.03 1.91 -2.27
C HIS A 61 0.17 1.94 -0.76
N GLN A 62 -0.72 2.65 -0.04
CA GLN A 62 -0.68 2.74 1.42
C GLN A 62 -0.86 1.37 2.10
N ALA A 63 -1.81 0.56 1.60
CA ALA A 63 -2.03 -0.79 2.11
C ALA A 63 -0.84 -1.72 1.85
N ALA A 64 -0.15 -1.55 0.71
CA ALA A 64 1.04 -2.31 0.38
C ALA A 64 2.30 -1.88 1.15
N GLU A 65 2.32 -0.68 1.73
CA GLU A 65 3.49 -0.09 2.40
C GLU A 65 3.57 -0.35 3.92
N LEU A 66 2.66 -1.12 4.52
CA LEU A 66 2.64 -1.52 5.93
C LEU A 66 3.43 -0.62 6.92
N PHE A 67 2.78 0.44 7.43
CA PHE A 67 3.16 1.26 8.59
C PHE A 67 4.64 1.27 9.04
N GLY A 68 5.53 1.81 8.19
CA GLY A 68 6.75 2.51 8.63
C GLY A 68 7.81 1.70 9.38
N ALA A 69 7.71 0.38 9.42
CA ALA A 69 8.69 -0.49 10.07
C ALA A 69 9.48 -1.27 9.01
N PRO A 70 10.59 -0.73 8.50
CA PRO A 70 11.24 -1.34 7.37
C PRO A 70 12.00 -2.61 7.78
N LEU A 71 11.87 -3.66 6.97
CA LEU A 71 12.74 -4.84 7.02
C LEU A 71 14.14 -4.55 6.45
N VAL A 72 14.28 -3.47 5.69
CA VAL A 72 15.51 -3.09 4.98
C VAL A 72 15.95 -1.69 5.39
N ASP A 73 17.25 -1.45 5.45
CA ASP A 73 17.77 -0.09 5.68
C ASP A 73 17.49 0.78 4.45
N TYR A 74 16.47 1.64 4.54
CA TYR A 74 16.01 2.47 3.43
C TYR A 74 16.52 3.92 3.55
N PRO A 75 17.24 4.46 2.55
CA PRO A 75 17.73 5.84 2.57
C PRO A 75 16.56 6.84 2.58
N GLY A 76 16.20 7.32 3.77
CA GLY A 76 15.03 8.19 3.99
C GLY A 76 14.31 7.91 5.31
N VAL A 77 14.40 6.66 5.79
CA VAL A 77 13.93 6.24 7.12
C VAL A 77 15.15 6.14 8.04
N ARG A 78 15.80 7.27 8.33
CA ARG A 78 17.03 7.28 9.14
C ARG A 78 16.71 7.05 10.62
N GLY A 79 17.27 5.97 11.18
CA GLY A 79 17.38 5.76 12.63
C GLY A 79 16.54 4.62 13.22
N THR A 80 15.73 3.93 12.43
CA THR A 80 15.01 2.72 12.89
C THR A 80 15.87 1.49 12.61
N LYS A 81 16.18 0.70 13.63
CA LYS A 81 16.81 -0.62 13.45
C LYS A 81 15.85 -1.53 12.66
N PRO A 82 16.25 -2.10 11.52
CA PRO A 82 15.39 -3.03 10.79
C PRO A 82 15.13 -4.28 11.64
N TYR A 83 13.91 -4.81 11.54
CA TYR A 83 13.56 -6.08 12.17
C TYR A 83 14.13 -7.24 11.38
N SER A 84 14.44 -8.38 12.05
CA SER A 84 14.58 -9.63 11.30
C SER A 84 13.24 -10.04 10.69
N ARG A 85 13.25 -10.91 9.67
CA ARG A 85 12.01 -11.44 9.08
C ARG A 85 11.14 -12.12 10.15
N GLU A 86 11.73 -12.90 11.04
CA GLU A 86 11.03 -13.59 12.13
C GLU A 86 10.44 -12.61 13.15
N GLU A 87 11.21 -11.58 13.53
CA GLU A 87 10.75 -10.55 14.47
C GLU A 87 9.59 -9.74 13.89
N PHE A 88 9.69 -9.38 12.61
CA PHE A 88 8.64 -8.67 11.90
C PHE A 88 7.37 -9.50 11.82
N SER A 89 7.44 -10.73 11.31
CA SER A 89 6.27 -11.60 11.21
C SER A 89 5.63 -11.85 12.57
N ARG A 90 6.42 -12.06 13.63
CA ARG A 90 5.86 -12.24 14.98
C ARG A 90 5.16 -10.99 15.50
N ARG A 91 5.70 -9.81 15.23
CA ARG A 91 5.22 -8.54 15.79
C ARG A 91 4.05 -7.94 15.01
N PHE A 92 4.04 -8.15 13.70
CA PHE A 92 3.10 -7.52 12.76
C PHE A 92 2.21 -8.53 12.04
N ALA A 93 2.08 -9.77 12.52
CA ALA A 93 1.23 -10.79 11.89
C ALA A 93 -0.21 -10.32 11.67
N GLU A 94 -0.80 -9.65 12.66
CA GLU A 94 -2.17 -9.13 12.58
C GLU A 94 -2.26 -7.98 11.56
N ASP A 95 -1.27 -7.09 11.57
CA ASP A 95 -1.18 -5.98 10.62
C ASP A 95 -0.98 -6.48 9.19
N GLU A 96 -0.12 -7.49 8.97
CA GLU A 96 0.13 -8.12 7.68
C GLU A 96 -1.14 -8.80 7.15
N ALA A 97 -1.87 -9.52 8.01
CA ALA A 97 -3.14 -10.13 7.66
C ALA A 97 -4.22 -9.07 7.32
N LEU A 98 -4.26 -7.98 8.08
CA LEU A 98 -5.20 -6.88 7.86
C LEU A 98 -4.87 -6.09 6.59
N ALA A 99 -3.60 -5.82 6.32
CA ALA A 99 -3.15 -5.18 5.09
C ALA A 99 -3.43 -6.04 3.88
N LEU A 100 -3.19 -7.35 3.96
CA LEU A 100 -3.59 -8.28 2.90
C LEU A 100 -5.11 -8.27 2.69
N THR A 101 -5.89 -8.21 3.77
CA THR A 101 -7.36 -8.09 3.70
C THR A 101 -7.79 -6.79 3.02
N MET A 102 -7.13 -5.68 3.34
CA MET A 102 -7.35 -4.39 2.70
C MET A 102 -7.01 -4.47 1.21
N CYS A 103 -5.85 -5.01 0.83
CA CYS A 103 -5.46 -5.17 -0.56
C CYS A 103 -6.46 -6.04 -1.34
N ARG A 104 -6.98 -7.11 -0.74
CA ARG A 104 -8.07 -7.92 -1.31
C ARG A 104 -9.32 -7.08 -1.53
N PHE A 105 -9.79 -6.38 -0.50
CA PHE A 105 -10.96 -5.52 -0.63
C PHE A 105 -10.79 -4.48 -1.75
N LEU A 106 -9.66 -3.77 -1.76
CA LEU A 106 -9.36 -2.73 -2.74
C LEU A 106 -9.34 -3.29 -4.17
N VAL A 107 -8.64 -4.42 -4.41
CA VAL A 107 -8.46 -4.97 -5.75
C VAL A 107 -9.66 -5.81 -6.20
N ASP A 108 -10.13 -6.75 -5.39
CA ASP A 108 -11.22 -7.67 -5.76
C ASP A 108 -12.60 -7.03 -5.72
N GLU A 109 -12.89 -6.31 -4.64
CA GLU A 109 -14.25 -5.83 -4.38
C GLU A 109 -14.46 -4.42 -4.92
N ALA A 110 -13.44 -3.56 -4.80
CA ALA A 110 -13.52 -2.15 -5.19
C ALA A 110 -12.86 -1.84 -6.55
N GLY A 111 -12.15 -2.80 -7.16
CA GLY A 111 -11.58 -2.67 -8.50
C GLY A 111 -10.40 -1.70 -8.61
N ALA A 112 -9.55 -1.65 -7.58
CA ALA A 112 -8.30 -0.91 -7.62
C ALA A 112 -7.39 -1.42 -8.75
N ASP A 113 -6.78 -0.48 -9.47
CA ASP A 113 -5.77 -0.81 -10.47
C ASP A 113 -4.45 -1.19 -9.76
N VAL A 114 -4.04 -2.44 -9.97
CA VAL A 114 -2.80 -3.02 -9.40
C VAL A 114 -1.55 -2.31 -9.91
N ASN A 115 -1.62 -1.76 -11.13
CA ASN A 115 -0.49 -1.13 -11.83
C ASN A 115 -0.58 0.39 -11.80
N PHE A 116 -1.46 0.97 -10.97
CA PHE A 116 -1.58 2.42 -10.87
C PHE A 116 -0.22 3.02 -10.48
N PRO A 117 0.36 3.91 -11.30
CA PRO A 117 1.62 4.54 -10.95
C PRO A 117 1.37 5.63 -9.92
N ALA A 118 2.12 5.61 -8.83
CA ALA A 118 2.21 6.75 -7.93
C ALA A 118 2.90 7.90 -8.66
N ASP A 119 2.24 9.05 -8.73
CA ASP A 119 2.81 10.28 -9.28
C ASP A 119 3.68 10.99 -8.25
N GLY A 120 4.99 10.84 -8.34
CA GLY A 120 5.92 11.58 -7.48
C GLY A 120 7.38 11.19 -7.66
N ASN A 121 8.28 12.01 -7.08
CA ASN A 121 9.72 11.75 -7.06
C ASN A 121 10.13 10.57 -6.15
N MET A 122 9.21 9.67 -5.81
CA MET A 122 9.51 8.48 -5.03
C MET A 122 10.09 7.40 -5.91
N ALA A 123 11.01 6.61 -5.37
CA ALA A 123 11.66 5.55 -6.15
C ALA A 123 10.69 4.39 -6.45
N GLN A 124 9.67 4.17 -5.59
CA GLN A 124 8.66 3.12 -5.77
C GLN A 124 7.36 3.73 -6.33
N GLU A 125 7.07 3.37 -7.57
CA GLU A 125 5.93 3.89 -8.31
C GLU A 125 4.73 2.94 -8.22
N THR A 126 4.88 1.68 -7.82
CA THR A 126 3.76 0.74 -7.77
C THR A 126 3.56 0.10 -6.41
N ALA A 127 2.33 -0.37 -6.16
CA ALA A 127 2.01 -1.12 -4.94
C ALA A 127 2.93 -2.35 -4.77
N LEU A 128 3.24 -3.06 -5.87
CA LEU A 128 4.14 -4.20 -5.83
C LEU A 128 5.54 -3.81 -5.36
N GLU A 129 6.12 -2.74 -5.90
CA GLU A 129 7.46 -2.27 -5.51
C GLU A 129 7.54 -1.91 -4.02
N ARG A 130 6.49 -1.28 -3.47
CA ARG A 130 6.43 -0.94 -2.03
C ARG A 130 6.45 -2.18 -1.12
N THR A 131 5.82 -3.28 -1.53
CA THR A 131 5.83 -4.52 -0.72
C THR A 131 7.24 -5.09 -0.51
N ILE A 132 8.16 -4.85 -1.44
CA ILE A 132 9.52 -5.38 -1.38
C ILE A 132 10.35 -4.67 -0.31
N VAL A 133 10.21 -3.35 -0.20
CA VAL A 133 10.87 -2.55 0.84
C VAL A 133 10.46 -3.02 2.24
N GLN A 134 9.17 -3.37 2.40
CA GLN A 134 8.65 -3.85 3.68
C GLN A 134 8.79 -5.37 3.87
N GLY A 135 9.24 -6.09 2.83
CA GLY A 135 9.30 -7.56 2.77
C GLY A 135 7.96 -8.26 3.02
N CYS A 136 6.84 -7.65 2.62
CA CYS A 136 5.49 -8.23 2.75
C CYS A 136 5.20 -9.24 1.63
N GLU A 137 5.81 -10.42 1.71
CA GLU A 137 5.66 -11.49 0.70
C GLU A 137 4.19 -11.87 0.38
N PRO A 138 3.25 -12.00 1.33
CA PRO A 138 1.87 -12.37 1.02
C PRO A 138 1.16 -11.34 0.13
N ILE A 139 1.43 -10.05 0.34
CA ILE A 139 0.86 -8.97 -0.47
C ILE A 139 1.52 -8.94 -1.85
N ALA A 140 2.86 -9.11 -1.92
CA ALA A 140 3.59 -9.19 -3.18
C ALA A 140 3.03 -10.32 -4.06
N LYS A 141 2.86 -11.52 -3.50
CA LYS A 141 2.29 -12.68 -4.19
C LYS A 141 0.87 -12.39 -4.68
N PHE A 142 0.04 -11.80 -3.82
CA PHE A 142 -1.32 -11.40 -4.19
C PHE A 142 -1.34 -10.43 -5.38
N LEU A 143 -0.52 -9.38 -5.39
CA LEU A 143 -0.48 -8.42 -6.49
C LEU A 143 0.03 -9.06 -7.81
N LEU A 144 1.00 -9.97 -7.74
CA LEU A 144 1.48 -10.75 -8.89
C LEU A 144 0.38 -11.63 -9.49
N GLU A 145 -0.40 -12.30 -8.65
CA GLU A 145 -1.55 -13.12 -9.07
C GLU A 145 -2.65 -12.30 -9.74
N ARG A 146 -2.67 -10.98 -9.52
CA ARG A 146 -3.67 -10.03 -10.04
C ARG A 146 -3.19 -9.20 -11.21
N GLY A 147 -2.08 -9.60 -11.83
CA GLY A 147 -1.63 -9.02 -13.07
C GLY A 147 -0.77 -7.77 -12.88
N ALA A 148 0.03 -7.73 -11.80
CA ALA A 148 1.15 -6.79 -11.74
C ALA A 148 2.02 -6.95 -13.01
N ASP A 149 2.27 -5.83 -13.69
CA ASP A 149 2.86 -5.84 -15.03
C ASP A 149 4.36 -6.18 -15.01
N ASN A 150 4.92 -6.41 -16.19
CA ASN A 150 6.33 -6.79 -16.31
C ASN A 150 7.29 -5.70 -15.82
N HIS A 151 6.91 -4.43 -15.93
CA HIS A 151 7.74 -3.31 -15.48
C HIS A 151 7.83 -3.31 -13.95
N SER A 152 6.68 -3.35 -13.27
CA SER A 152 6.62 -3.44 -11.81
C SER A 152 7.34 -4.68 -11.29
N ARG A 153 7.24 -5.82 -11.99
CA ARG A 153 7.94 -7.06 -11.63
C ARG A 153 9.46 -6.93 -11.71
N VAL A 154 9.96 -6.30 -12.77
CA VAL A 154 11.41 -6.07 -12.94
C VAL A 154 11.92 -5.11 -11.87
N ASN A 155 11.21 -4.03 -11.59
CA ASN A 155 11.58 -3.08 -10.53
C ASN A 155 11.54 -3.73 -9.15
N ALA A 156 10.49 -4.50 -8.85
CA ALA A 156 10.38 -5.25 -7.60
C ALA A 156 11.54 -6.24 -7.43
N LEU A 157 11.93 -6.95 -8.50
CA LEU A 157 13.10 -7.82 -8.48
C LEU A 157 14.41 -7.03 -8.27
N TRP A 158 14.55 -5.87 -8.91
CA TRP A 158 15.70 -5.00 -8.72
C TRP A 158 15.81 -4.53 -7.27
N TYR A 159 14.70 -4.08 -6.66
CA TYR A 159 14.66 -3.73 -5.24
C TYR A 159 15.03 -4.91 -4.35
N ALA A 160 14.47 -6.09 -4.62
CA ALA A 160 14.77 -7.28 -3.84
C ALA A 160 16.26 -7.63 -3.89
N ALA A 161 16.87 -7.57 -5.08
CA ALA A 161 18.29 -7.80 -5.27
C ALA A 161 19.16 -6.72 -4.60
N TYR A 162 18.77 -5.44 -4.73
CA TYR A 162 19.45 -4.31 -4.11
C TYR A 162 19.50 -4.44 -2.59
N PHE A 163 18.37 -4.75 -1.95
CA PHE A 163 18.32 -4.91 -0.50
C PHE A 163 18.98 -6.21 -0.02
N ALA A 164 18.86 -7.31 -0.78
CA ALA A 164 19.58 -8.54 -0.45
C ALA A 164 21.11 -8.34 -0.48
N ALA A 165 21.64 -7.58 -1.45
CA ALA A 165 23.07 -7.29 -1.53
C ALA A 165 23.59 -6.44 -0.35
N GLY A 166 22.74 -5.59 0.24
CA GLY A 166 23.03 -4.85 1.48
C GLY A 166 22.92 -5.69 2.76
N PHE A 167 22.14 -6.78 2.73
CA PHE A 167 21.95 -7.73 3.82
C PHE A 167 22.45 -9.14 3.45
N GLY A 168 23.78 -9.29 3.38
CA GLY A 168 24.41 -10.56 3.75
C GLY A 168 24.21 -11.79 2.86
N ILE A 169 24.18 -11.65 1.53
CA ILE A 169 24.42 -12.79 0.60
C ILE A 169 25.88 -12.94 0.14
N PHE A 170 26.81 -12.22 0.76
CA PHE A 170 28.24 -12.58 0.74
C PHE A 170 28.69 -13.16 2.09
N GLN A 171 28.02 -14.21 2.57
CA GLN A 171 28.77 -15.22 3.33
C GLN A 171 29.42 -16.15 2.30
N TYR A 172 30.56 -15.71 1.77
CA TYR A 172 31.51 -16.64 1.16
C TYR A 172 31.98 -17.58 2.28
N GLN A 173 31.74 -18.88 2.08
CA GLN A 173 32.34 -19.96 2.85
C GLN A 173 33.86 -19.96 2.72
#